data_AF-A0A8D8QEW6-F1
#
_entry.id   AF-A0A8D8QEW6-F1
#
_cell.length_a   1.000
_cell.length_b   1.000
_cell.length_c   1.000
_cell.angle_alpha   90.00
_cell.angle_beta   90.00
_cell.angle_gamma   90.00
#
_symmetry.space_group_name_H-M   'P 1'
#
loop_
_entity.id
_entity.type
_entity.pdbx_description
1 polymer ?
#
loop_
_entity_poly.entity_id
_entity_poly.type
_entity_poly.pdbx_seq_one_letter_code
_entity_poly.pdbx_strand_id
1 'polypeptide(L)'
;MLLFSSSMSHLRLSSSPNCSNWTHFLDRAQIIACIAEKVAITEQVVNIYESVDLTHGSGGKVKSILAMPIRNKHYKVTGVATIINKNSGLPFDEFDQELFEAFTIFCGLGINNTIMYSEVEKAMTRQKVSLEVLSYHTKATDLEVQDLMEKPVPEAEVLHLDSLGFNDFSLEPNEMILAAVRMFDELQLINEFNIKREVLYKFLVTIKRNYRQVPYHNWWHAFNVTQMMFSILINCEMTNTFSDLEVLGMVVGCLCHDLDHRGTNNEFQKIASSNLAQLYGTTSTLEYHHFNQAVMILNSEDHNILSSLSSEEYSIVMNALKNSILATDLSTYFGNQSRFFTLISTKTYSWSLEDHRDILRSILMTSADIAASTKPWDIQYQISLLVKDEFFSQGDKERNELKLQPKAMMDRNKSHEWPLMQFQWMNDVCYPLYDALSNMNPKFEILAKGVQENRDKWWHLYELSNTSNNNNYDEISCNSSNNSNKNDVISSHSDQTSCNNKDVISSNSD
;
A
#
# COMPACT_ATOMS: atom_id res chain seq x y z
N MET A 1 -8.85 2.98 55.92
CA MET A 1 -7.88 3.76 55.11
C MET A 1 -7.17 2.79 54.20
N LEU A 2 -7.44 2.84 52.89
CA LEU A 2 -6.76 2.00 51.90
C LEU A 2 -5.39 2.62 51.58
N LEU A 3 -4.35 1.80 51.58
CA LEU A 3 -2.99 2.19 51.18
C LEU A 3 -2.65 1.44 49.89
N PHE A 4 -2.76 2.12 48.74
CA PHE A 4 -2.34 1.57 47.46
C PHE A 4 -0.86 1.88 47.22
N SER A 5 -0.02 0.84 47.17
CA SER A 5 1.38 0.95 46.73
C SER A 5 1.45 0.65 45.23
N SER A 6 1.66 1.68 44.41
CA SER A 6 1.68 1.59 42.94
C SER A 6 3.09 1.70 42.32
N SER A 7 4.15 1.75 43.13
CA SER A 7 5.52 2.03 42.69
C SER A 7 6.46 0.83 42.88
N MET A 8 6.46 -0.10 41.91
CA MET A 8 7.40 -1.23 41.88
C MET A 8 8.58 -1.06 40.90
N SER A 9 8.64 0.04 40.14
CA SER A 9 9.66 0.28 39.10
C SER A 9 10.98 0.88 39.61
N HIS A 10 11.00 1.47 40.80
CA HIS A 10 12.17 2.21 41.33
C HIS A 10 12.62 1.83 42.74
N LEU A 11 11.99 0.85 43.39
CA LEU A 11 12.56 0.22 44.59
C LEU A 11 13.73 -0.68 44.17
N ARG A 12 14.95 -0.14 44.27
CA ARG A 12 16.18 -0.94 44.18
C ARG A 12 16.12 -2.05 45.22
N LEU A 13 16.52 -3.27 44.84
CA LEU A 13 16.67 -4.42 45.73
C LEU A 13 17.88 -4.25 46.67
N SER A 14 17.81 -3.28 47.58
CA SER A 14 18.71 -3.18 48.73
C SER A 14 18.23 -4.18 49.80
N SER A 15 19.10 -5.12 50.17
CA SER A 15 18.85 -6.20 51.13
C SER A 15 18.08 -5.76 52.38
N SER A 16 16.86 -6.26 52.53
CA SER A 16 16.01 -6.12 53.72
C SER A 16 16.15 -7.36 54.63
N PRO A 17 15.94 -7.26 55.97
CA PRO A 17 16.07 -8.40 56.88
C PRO A 17 15.00 -9.48 56.64
N ASN A 18 15.26 -10.69 57.15
CA ASN A 18 14.35 -11.84 57.07
C ASN A 18 12.93 -11.49 57.59
N CYS A 19 11.96 -11.37 56.68
CA CYS A 19 10.52 -11.20 56.95
C CYS A 19 9.87 -12.47 57.57
N SER A 20 10.60 -13.22 58.40
CA SER A 20 10.08 -14.42 59.07
C SER A 20 9.37 -14.13 60.40
N ASN A 21 9.70 -13.04 61.09
CA ASN A 21 9.22 -12.76 62.46
C ASN A 21 8.62 -11.35 62.63
N TRP A 22 7.38 -11.21 62.15
CA TRP A 22 6.52 -10.01 62.09
C TRP A 22 6.42 -9.16 63.36
N THR A 23 6.52 -9.82 64.51
CA THR A 23 6.28 -9.24 65.84
C THR A 23 7.43 -8.38 66.37
N HIS A 24 8.58 -8.33 65.67
CA HIS A 24 9.74 -7.53 66.06
C HIS A 24 9.78 -6.12 65.47
N PHE A 25 8.89 -5.77 64.55
CA PHE A 25 8.86 -4.44 63.94
C PHE A 25 8.13 -3.44 64.85
N LEU A 26 8.82 -2.37 65.23
CA LEU A 26 8.28 -1.31 66.11
C LEU A 26 7.38 -0.29 65.39
N ASP A 27 7.39 -0.29 64.06
CA ASP A 27 6.61 0.63 63.22
C ASP A 27 5.50 -0.09 62.44
N ARG A 28 4.33 0.56 62.42
CA ARG A 28 3.15 0.15 61.66
C ARG A 28 3.44 -0.02 60.16
N ALA A 29 4.22 0.90 59.56
CA ALA A 29 4.48 0.84 58.12
C ALA A 29 5.36 -0.36 57.75
N GLN A 30 6.36 -0.68 58.59
CA GLN A 30 7.21 -1.87 58.44
C GLN A 30 6.40 -3.18 58.47
N ILE A 31 5.51 -3.34 59.45
CA ILE A 31 4.61 -4.52 59.55
C ILE A 31 3.79 -4.67 58.25
N ILE A 32 3.16 -3.60 57.76
CA ILE A 32 2.31 -3.65 56.57
C ILE A 32 3.13 -3.97 55.31
N ALA A 33 4.26 -3.28 55.11
CA ALA A 33 5.04 -3.38 53.88
C ALA A 33 5.63 -4.79 53.68
N CYS A 34 6.23 -5.35 54.73
CA CYS A 34 6.78 -6.69 54.74
C CYS A 34 5.62 -7.73 54.66
N ILE A 35 4.42 -7.51 55.24
CA ILE A 35 3.26 -8.43 55.04
C ILE A 35 2.84 -8.46 53.57
N ALA A 36 2.81 -7.31 52.91
CA ALA A 36 2.55 -7.22 51.49
C ALA A 36 3.63 -7.94 50.66
N GLU A 37 4.91 -7.86 51.05
CA GLU A 37 6.00 -8.64 50.45
C GLU A 37 5.77 -10.16 50.60
N LYS A 38 5.35 -10.64 51.79
CA LYS A 38 4.99 -12.05 51.99
C LYS A 38 3.87 -12.50 51.06
N VAL A 39 2.78 -11.74 50.96
CA VAL A 39 1.64 -12.04 50.08
C VAL A 39 2.04 -11.98 48.60
N ALA A 40 2.94 -11.07 48.21
CA ALA A 40 3.45 -10.97 46.85
C ALA A 40 4.37 -12.14 46.45
N ILE A 41 5.05 -12.77 47.42
CA ILE A 41 5.94 -13.91 47.20
C ILE A 41 5.19 -15.26 47.26
N THR A 42 4.24 -15.44 48.19
CA THR A 42 3.50 -16.71 48.34
C THR A 42 2.23 -16.79 47.49
N GLU A 43 1.75 -15.65 46.98
CA GLU A 43 0.41 -15.47 46.37
C GLU A 43 -0.78 -15.95 47.21
N GLN A 44 -0.60 -16.07 48.54
CA GLN A 44 -1.63 -16.55 49.47
C GLN A 44 -2.28 -15.39 50.24
N VAL A 45 -3.56 -15.57 50.58
CA VAL A 45 -4.28 -14.72 51.53
C VAL A 45 -3.60 -14.77 52.89
N VAL A 46 -3.43 -13.61 53.54
CA VAL A 46 -2.92 -13.50 54.91
C VAL A 46 -3.95 -12.77 55.76
N ASN A 47 -4.65 -13.52 56.61
CA ASN A 47 -5.54 -13.02 57.65
C ASN A 47 -4.85 -13.21 59.02
N ILE A 48 -4.63 -12.12 59.75
CA ILE A 48 -3.94 -12.11 61.05
C ILE A 48 -4.84 -11.39 62.06
N TYR A 49 -5.02 -12.01 63.23
CA TYR A 49 -5.68 -11.42 64.40
C TYR A 49 -4.77 -11.55 65.62
N GLU A 50 -4.02 -10.49 65.91
CA GLU A 50 -3.13 -10.37 67.06
C GLU A 50 -3.06 -8.90 67.47
N SER A 51 -3.17 -8.62 68.76
CA SER A 51 -3.14 -7.27 69.31
C SER A 51 -1.70 -6.82 69.57
N VAL A 52 -1.07 -6.20 68.58
CA VAL A 52 0.30 -5.68 68.67
C VAL A 52 0.27 -4.24 69.16
N ASP A 53 0.72 -4.05 70.40
CA ASP A 53 0.91 -2.73 71.02
C ASP A 53 2.19 -2.07 70.50
N LEU A 54 2.05 -1.36 69.37
CA LEU A 54 3.09 -0.52 68.79
C LEU A 54 3.52 0.57 69.78
N THR A 55 4.70 0.38 70.37
CA THR A 55 5.31 1.36 71.28
C THR A 55 6.14 2.36 70.46
N HIS A 56 5.89 3.66 70.69
CA HIS A 56 6.56 4.79 70.04
C HIS A 56 6.21 5.08 68.56
N GLY A 57 4.91 5.21 68.26
CA GLY A 57 4.45 5.90 67.05
C GLY A 57 3.07 6.51 67.24
N SER A 58 2.76 7.63 66.57
CA SER A 58 1.44 8.29 66.64
C SER A 58 0.35 7.60 65.77
N GLY A 59 0.54 6.33 65.46
CA GLY A 59 -0.40 5.48 64.72
C GLY A 59 -1.06 4.47 65.65
N GLY A 60 -2.39 4.39 65.65
CA GLY A 60 -3.15 3.52 66.56
C GLY A 60 -2.84 2.03 66.41
N LYS A 61 -3.04 1.29 67.51
CA LYS A 61 -2.81 -0.16 67.67
C LYS A 61 -3.33 -0.98 66.49
N VAL A 62 -2.55 -1.98 66.07
CA VAL A 62 -2.97 -2.96 65.05
C VAL A 62 -3.52 -4.19 65.77
N LYS A 63 -4.72 -4.63 65.35
CA LYS A 63 -5.47 -5.75 65.95
C LYS A 63 -5.84 -6.83 64.94
N SER A 64 -6.20 -6.43 63.73
CA SER A 64 -6.49 -7.33 62.61
C SER A 64 -5.91 -6.80 61.31
N ILE A 65 -5.41 -7.70 60.47
CA ILE A 65 -4.91 -7.41 59.12
C ILE A 65 -5.47 -8.49 58.19
N LEU A 66 -6.05 -8.08 57.07
CA LEU A 66 -6.33 -8.96 55.94
C LEU A 66 -5.62 -8.42 54.70
N ALA A 67 -4.76 -9.24 54.10
CA ALA A 67 -3.98 -8.91 52.92
C ALA A 67 -4.19 -9.97 51.82
N MET A 68 -4.37 -9.51 50.59
CA MET A 68 -4.70 -10.34 49.43
C MET A 68 -3.97 -9.87 48.16
N PRO A 69 -3.51 -10.79 47.29
CA PRO A 69 -2.81 -10.44 46.07
C PRO A 69 -3.75 -9.87 45.01
N ILE A 70 -3.38 -8.74 44.41
CA ILE A 70 -4.06 -8.18 43.24
C ILE A 70 -3.46 -8.85 41.99
N ARG A 71 -4.27 -9.64 41.27
CA ARG A 71 -3.86 -10.41 40.08
C ARG A 71 -4.31 -9.75 38.77
N ASN A 72 -3.54 -9.90 37.70
CA ASN A 72 -3.93 -9.46 36.36
C ASN A 72 -4.71 -10.56 35.59
N LYS A 73 -5.06 -10.28 34.32
CA LYS A 73 -5.78 -11.21 33.42
C LYS A 73 -5.06 -12.54 33.12
N HIS A 74 -3.80 -12.69 33.53
CA HIS A 74 -3.01 -13.93 33.42
C HIS A 74 -2.72 -14.53 34.80
N TYR A 75 -3.51 -14.18 35.82
CA TYR A 75 -3.37 -14.57 37.24
C TYR A 75 -2.07 -14.13 37.95
N LYS A 76 -1.11 -13.51 37.25
CA LYS A 76 0.12 -12.99 37.84
C LYS A 76 -0.17 -11.83 38.79
N VAL A 77 0.44 -11.85 39.97
CA VAL A 77 0.37 -10.75 40.95
C VAL A 77 0.99 -9.46 40.39
N THR A 78 0.28 -8.35 40.59
CA THR A 78 0.67 -6.98 40.18
C THR A 78 0.74 -5.99 41.35
N GLY A 79 0.22 -6.39 42.51
CA GLY A 79 0.26 -5.62 43.75
C GLY A 79 -0.41 -6.41 44.87
N VAL A 80 -0.55 -5.81 46.04
CA VAL A 80 -1.24 -6.40 47.19
C VAL A 80 -2.19 -5.37 47.79
N ALA A 81 -3.43 -5.77 48.04
CA ALA A 81 -4.38 -5.00 48.82
C ALA A 81 -4.25 -5.38 50.30
N THR A 82 -4.37 -4.42 51.22
CA THR A 82 -4.35 -4.70 52.65
C THR A 82 -5.33 -3.80 53.39
N ILE A 83 -6.20 -4.41 54.19
CA ILE A 83 -7.11 -3.75 55.12
C ILE A 83 -6.73 -4.08 56.57
N ILE A 84 -6.95 -3.12 57.47
CA ILE A 84 -6.40 -3.13 58.82
C ILE A 84 -7.47 -2.63 59.79
N ASN A 85 -7.69 -3.36 60.88
CA ASN A 85 -8.66 -3.12 61.94
C ASN A 85 -10.12 -3.02 61.42
N LYS A 86 -10.85 -4.14 61.45
CA LYS A 86 -12.32 -4.14 61.28
C LYS A 86 -12.96 -3.21 62.32
N ASN A 87 -13.87 -2.33 61.92
CA ASN A 87 -14.42 -1.27 62.81
C ASN A 87 -15.13 -1.80 64.07
N SER A 88 -15.63 -3.04 64.04
CA SER A 88 -16.20 -3.73 65.21
C SER A 88 -15.17 -4.18 66.25
N GLY A 89 -13.87 -4.09 65.94
CA GLY A 89 -12.78 -4.59 66.78
C GLY A 89 -12.56 -6.10 66.74
N LEU A 90 -13.35 -6.82 65.93
CA LEU A 90 -13.29 -8.27 65.72
C LEU A 90 -12.21 -8.67 64.68
N PRO A 91 -11.83 -9.97 64.61
CA PRO A 91 -11.11 -10.53 63.46
C PRO A 91 -11.86 -10.33 62.14
N PHE A 92 -11.16 -10.51 61.02
CA PHE A 92 -11.81 -10.66 59.72
C PHE A 92 -12.33 -12.09 59.57
N ASP A 93 -13.60 -12.22 59.20
CA ASP A 93 -14.30 -13.49 59.03
C ASP A 93 -14.23 -14.04 57.59
N GLU A 94 -14.94 -15.12 57.30
CA GLU A 94 -14.97 -15.75 55.97
C GLU A 94 -15.70 -14.86 54.93
N PHE A 95 -16.78 -14.20 55.34
CA PHE A 95 -17.53 -13.27 54.49
C PHE A 95 -16.73 -12.00 54.16
N ASP A 96 -15.96 -11.46 55.12
CA ASP A 96 -14.99 -10.39 54.83
C ASP A 96 -13.97 -10.82 53.76
N GLN A 97 -13.54 -12.09 53.79
CA GLN A 97 -12.55 -12.62 52.85
C GLN A 97 -13.15 -12.78 51.45
N GLU A 98 -14.32 -13.40 51.30
CA GLU A 98 -15.01 -13.49 50.00
C GLU A 98 -15.25 -12.10 49.38
N LEU A 99 -15.72 -11.15 50.19
CA LEU A 99 -15.98 -9.77 49.75
C LEU A 99 -14.69 -9.03 49.37
N PHE A 100 -13.60 -9.25 50.10
CA PHE A 100 -12.31 -8.62 49.81
C PHE A 100 -11.61 -9.28 48.61
N GLU A 101 -11.76 -10.59 48.40
CA GLU A 101 -11.26 -11.29 47.21
C GLU A 101 -11.94 -10.72 45.95
N ALA A 102 -13.28 -10.66 45.95
CA ALA A 102 -14.05 -10.03 44.87
C ALA A 102 -13.57 -8.58 44.59
N PHE A 103 -13.34 -7.79 45.64
CA PHE A 103 -12.77 -6.44 45.51
C PHE A 103 -11.36 -6.45 44.89
N THR A 104 -10.47 -7.38 45.27
CA THR A 104 -9.13 -7.47 44.67
C THR A 104 -9.15 -7.90 43.20
N ILE A 105 -10.11 -8.74 42.79
CA ILE A 105 -10.32 -9.12 41.39
C ILE A 105 -10.72 -7.88 40.57
N PHE A 106 -11.69 -7.09 41.05
CA PHE A 106 -12.07 -5.83 40.39
C PHE A 106 -10.92 -4.81 40.35
N CYS A 107 -10.12 -4.70 41.42
CA CYS A 107 -8.90 -3.88 41.42
C CYS A 107 -7.90 -4.35 40.37
N GLY A 108 -7.67 -5.66 40.24
CA GLY A 108 -6.76 -6.25 39.27
C GLY A 108 -7.15 -5.97 37.83
N LEU A 109 -8.43 -6.12 37.50
CA LEU A 109 -8.99 -5.79 36.19
C LEU A 109 -8.91 -4.28 35.89
N GLY A 110 -9.29 -3.43 36.86
CA GLY A 110 -9.24 -1.97 36.71
C GLY A 110 -7.83 -1.42 36.54
N ILE A 111 -6.87 -1.88 37.35
CA ILE A 111 -5.46 -1.52 37.26
C ILE A 111 -4.86 -2.01 35.93
N ASN A 112 -5.10 -3.27 35.55
CA ASN A 112 -4.63 -3.83 34.29
C ASN A 112 -5.12 -3.00 33.10
N ASN A 113 -6.40 -2.66 33.05
CA ASN A 113 -6.97 -1.88 31.95
C ASN A 113 -6.40 -0.45 31.93
N THR A 114 -6.27 0.20 33.08
CA THR A 114 -5.69 1.56 33.19
C THR A 114 -4.23 1.60 32.71
N ILE A 115 -3.43 0.58 33.05
CA ILE A 115 -2.05 0.44 32.57
C ILE A 115 -2.04 0.24 31.06
N MET A 116 -2.82 -0.71 30.53
CA MET A 116 -2.93 -0.97 29.08
C MET A 116 -3.29 0.29 28.29
N TYR A 117 -4.28 1.06 28.75
CA TYR A 117 -4.66 2.33 28.08
C TYR A 117 -3.52 3.36 28.10
N SER A 118 -2.81 3.51 29.23
CA SER A 118 -1.66 4.42 29.32
C SER A 118 -0.46 3.96 28.48
N GLU A 119 -0.27 2.66 28.28
CA GLU A 119 0.75 2.12 27.37
C GLU A 119 0.40 2.36 25.89
N VAL A 120 -0.89 2.22 25.52
CA VAL A 120 -1.42 2.56 24.19
C VAL A 120 -1.27 4.06 23.91
N GLU A 121 -1.65 4.94 24.85
CA GLU A 121 -1.49 6.40 24.74
C GLU A 121 -0.01 6.79 24.53
N LYS A 122 0.90 6.17 25.28
CA LYS A 122 2.36 6.35 25.09
C LYS A 122 2.86 5.77 23.77
N ALA A 123 2.25 4.70 23.25
CA ALA A 123 2.57 4.17 21.92
C ALA A 123 2.11 5.13 20.80
N MET A 124 0.87 5.61 20.86
CA MET A 124 0.32 6.61 19.94
C MET A 124 1.14 7.92 19.96
N THR A 125 1.55 8.38 21.14
CA THR A 125 2.42 9.57 21.26
C THR A 125 3.77 9.38 20.57
N ARG A 126 4.41 8.21 20.77
CA ARG A 126 5.67 7.86 20.09
C ARG A 126 5.50 7.70 18.57
N GLN A 127 4.36 7.16 18.13
CA GLN A 127 4.01 7.06 16.72
C GLN A 127 3.83 8.47 16.11
N LYS A 128 3.15 9.39 16.79
CA LYS A 128 2.98 10.78 16.31
C LYS A 128 4.32 11.48 16.12
N VAL A 129 5.20 11.43 17.11
CA VAL A 129 6.56 12.00 17.01
C VAL A 129 7.37 11.34 15.88
N SER A 130 7.22 10.03 15.69
CA SER A 130 7.88 9.33 14.57
C SER A 130 7.36 9.80 13.20
N LEU A 131 6.05 10.04 13.07
CA LEU A 131 5.44 10.58 11.85
C LEU A 131 5.82 12.05 11.61
N GLU A 132 5.96 12.86 12.66
CA GLU A 132 6.45 14.25 12.57
C GLU A 132 7.90 14.29 12.03
N VAL A 133 8.79 13.42 12.53
CA VAL A 133 10.17 13.30 12.04
C VAL A 133 10.22 12.80 10.59
N LEU A 134 9.41 11.80 10.23
CA LEU A 134 9.34 11.32 8.84
C LEU A 134 8.81 12.41 7.89
N SER A 135 7.75 13.11 8.29
CA SER A 135 7.15 14.20 7.51
C SER A 135 8.13 15.36 7.29
N TYR A 136 8.96 15.70 8.28
CA TYR A 136 10.01 16.70 8.13
C TYR A 136 11.02 16.35 7.01
N HIS A 137 11.30 15.07 6.80
CA HIS A 137 12.20 14.63 5.73
C HIS A 137 11.52 14.49 4.37
N THR A 138 10.23 14.12 4.30
CA THR A 138 9.53 13.96 3.01
C THR A 138 8.93 15.26 2.47
N LYS A 139 8.61 16.25 3.32
CA LYS A 139 8.15 17.57 2.89
C LYS A 139 9.18 18.32 2.04
N ALA A 140 8.69 19.12 1.10
CA ALA A 140 9.43 20.14 0.38
C ALA A 140 10.08 21.15 1.34
N THR A 141 11.22 21.71 0.96
CA THR A 141 11.85 22.81 1.71
C THR A 141 11.49 24.16 1.08
N ASP A 142 11.36 25.22 1.88
CA ASP A 142 11.01 26.56 1.36
C ASP A 142 12.03 27.07 0.34
N LEU A 143 13.31 26.71 0.48
CA LEU A 143 14.38 27.02 -0.49
C LEU A 143 14.16 26.30 -1.83
N GLU A 144 13.88 24.98 -1.81
CA GLU A 144 13.58 24.20 -3.01
C GLU A 144 12.34 24.72 -3.76
N VAL A 145 11.35 25.23 -3.00
CA VAL A 145 10.14 25.85 -3.55
C VAL A 145 10.44 27.23 -4.15
N GLN A 146 11.22 28.08 -3.46
CA GLN A 146 11.65 29.39 -3.97
C GLN A 146 12.49 29.25 -5.25
N ASP A 147 13.49 28.35 -5.25
CA ASP A 147 14.32 28.01 -6.41
C ASP A 147 13.49 27.54 -7.62
N LEU A 148 12.29 26.98 -7.41
CA LEU A 148 11.38 26.57 -8.49
C LEU A 148 10.39 27.68 -8.88
N MET A 149 9.97 28.53 -7.95
CA MET A 149 9.08 29.67 -8.20
C MET A 149 9.77 30.85 -8.91
N GLU A 150 11.09 30.99 -8.77
CA GLU A 150 11.88 31.99 -9.52
C GLU A 150 12.06 31.61 -11.01
N LYS A 151 11.76 30.37 -11.40
CA LYS A 151 11.89 29.89 -12.79
C LYS A 151 10.61 30.19 -13.58
N PRO A 152 10.71 30.64 -14.84
CA PRO A 152 9.53 30.81 -15.69
C PRO A 152 8.87 29.44 -15.95
N VAL A 153 7.55 29.37 -15.78
CA VAL A 153 6.74 28.19 -16.12
C VAL A 153 6.52 28.18 -17.64
N PRO A 154 7.10 27.23 -18.40
CA PRO A 154 7.00 27.26 -19.87
C PRO A 154 5.55 27.04 -20.34
N GLU A 155 5.23 27.51 -21.54
CA GLU A 155 3.92 27.30 -22.20
C GLU A 155 3.69 25.81 -22.53
N ALA A 156 2.42 25.39 -22.56
CA ALA A 156 2.06 23.98 -22.73
C ALA A 156 2.54 23.41 -24.09
N GLU A 157 2.49 24.21 -25.15
CA GLU A 157 2.90 23.81 -26.50
C GLU A 157 4.42 23.68 -26.64
N VAL A 158 5.19 24.42 -25.83
CA VAL A 158 6.68 24.34 -25.79
C VAL A 158 7.13 23.04 -25.13
N LEU A 159 6.36 22.54 -24.16
CA LEU A 159 6.55 21.28 -23.48
C LEU A 159 5.76 20.11 -24.11
N HIS A 160 4.98 20.38 -25.16
CA HIS A 160 4.07 19.44 -25.84
C HIS A 160 3.10 18.69 -24.89
N LEU A 161 2.66 19.34 -23.80
CA LEU A 161 1.93 18.67 -22.71
C LEU A 161 0.55 18.17 -23.12
N ASP A 162 -0.08 18.78 -24.12
CA ASP A 162 -1.36 18.39 -24.70
C ASP A 162 -1.26 17.16 -25.63
N SER A 163 -0.04 16.77 -26.00
CA SER A 163 0.20 15.70 -26.95
C SER A 163 -0.13 14.33 -26.36
N LEU A 164 -1.13 13.68 -26.96
CA LEU A 164 -1.41 12.25 -26.76
C LEU A 164 -0.20 11.36 -27.13
N GLY A 165 0.73 11.87 -27.96
CA GLY A 165 2.02 11.24 -28.29
C GLY A 165 3.23 11.77 -27.51
N PHE A 166 3.03 12.47 -26.38
CA PHE A 166 4.09 13.03 -25.55
C PHE A 166 5.16 11.99 -25.18
N ASN A 167 6.42 12.43 -25.11
CA ASN A 167 7.56 11.59 -24.78
C ASN A 167 7.79 11.56 -23.26
N ASP A 168 7.46 10.42 -22.66
CA ASP A 168 7.55 10.07 -21.24
C ASP A 168 8.95 10.25 -20.61
N PHE A 169 10.00 10.39 -21.43
CA PHE A 169 11.39 10.60 -21.03
C PHE A 169 11.93 12.00 -21.39
N SER A 170 11.07 12.95 -21.80
CA SER A 170 11.51 14.26 -22.34
C SER A 170 11.82 15.33 -21.29
N LEU A 171 11.39 15.17 -20.04
CA LEU A 171 11.50 16.19 -18.98
C LEU A 171 12.27 15.67 -17.76
N GLU A 172 13.12 16.53 -17.19
CA GLU A 172 13.79 16.26 -15.91
C GLU A 172 12.82 16.47 -14.72
N PRO A 173 13.05 15.86 -13.54
CA PRO A 173 12.14 15.91 -12.39
C PRO A 173 11.81 17.29 -11.82
N ASN A 174 12.50 18.35 -12.23
CA ASN A 174 12.18 19.73 -11.87
C ASN A 174 11.34 20.42 -12.96
N GLU A 175 11.55 20.07 -14.22
CA GLU A 175 10.74 20.51 -15.35
C GLU A 175 9.34 19.89 -15.27
N MET A 176 9.23 18.63 -14.82
CA MET A 176 7.97 17.97 -14.48
C MET A 176 7.14 18.74 -13.44
N ILE A 177 7.77 19.43 -12.48
CA ILE A 177 7.05 20.25 -11.49
C ILE A 177 6.52 21.53 -12.15
N LEU A 178 7.31 22.19 -13.00
CA LEU A 178 6.87 23.36 -13.77
C LEU A 178 5.75 22.98 -14.77
N ALA A 179 5.86 21.84 -15.43
CA ALA A 179 4.84 21.27 -16.30
C ALA A 179 3.55 20.93 -15.55
N ALA A 180 3.64 20.38 -14.33
CA ALA A 180 2.46 20.15 -13.48
C ALA A 180 1.79 21.47 -13.06
N VAL A 181 2.56 22.52 -12.72
CA VAL A 181 2.00 23.87 -12.49
C VAL A 181 1.33 24.42 -13.75
N ARG A 182 1.92 24.23 -14.94
CA ARG A 182 1.32 24.60 -16.23
C ARG A 182 -0.01 23.87 -16.48
N MET A 183 -0.09 22.55 -16.25
CA MET A 183 -1.35 21.80 -16.42
C MET A 183 -2.48 22.31 -15.51
N PHE A 184 -2.16 22.75 -14.29
CA PHE A 184 -3.13 23.40 -13.39
C PHE A 184 -3.54 24.82 -13.85
N ASP A 185 -2.63 25.55 -14.51
CA ASP A 185 -2.89 26.88 -15.07
C ASP A 185 -3.80 26.79 -16.32
N GLU A 186 -3.49 25.90 -17.26
CA GLU A 186 -4.28 25.69 -18.49
C GLU A 186 -5.70 25.21 -18.18
N LEU A 187 -5.86 24.26 -17.25
CA LEU A 187 -7.16 23.80 -16.75
C LEU A 187 -7.87 24.82 -15.83
N GLN A 188 -7.34 26.04 -15.67
CA GLN A 188 -7.86 27.14 -14.85
C GLN A 188 -8.02 26.86 -13.35
N LEU A 189 -7.64 25.67 -12.87
CA LEU A 189 -7.80 25.19 -11.50
C LEU A 189 -7.16 26.13 -10.47
N ILE A 190 -6.05 26.79 -10.82
CA ILE A 190 -5.37 27.77 -9.95
C ILE A 190 -6.28 28.97 -9.65
N ASN A 191 -6.98 29.48 -10.67
CA ASN A 191 -7.78 30.70 -10.58
C ASN A 191 -9.16 30.40 -9.97
N GLU A 192 -9.85 29.37 -10.49
CA GLU A 192 -11.20 29.00 -10.06
C GLU A 192 -11.23 28.64 -8.56
N PHE A 193 -10.28 27.82 -8.11
CA PHE A 193 -10.20 27.38 -6.72
C PHE A 193 -9.26 28.23 -5.86
N ASN A 194 -8.82 29.40 -6.34
CA ASN A 194 -7.97 30.34 -5.59
C ASN A 194 -6.72 29.66 -4.96
N ILE A 195 -6.08 28.77 -5.72
CA ILE A 195 -4.94 27.98 -5.24
C ILE A 195 -3.69 28.85 -5.21
N LYS A 196 -3.18 29.15 -4.01
CA LYS A 196 -1.92 29.88 -3.84
C LYS A 196 -0.78 29.11 -4.53
N ARG A 197 -0.10 29.71 -5.49
CA ARG A 197 1.00 29.05 -6.24
C ARG A 197 2.06 28.43 -5.31
N GLU A 198 2.47 29.12 -4.25
CA GLU A 198 3.42 28.56 -3.24
C GLU A 198 2.95 27.23 -2.63
N VAL A 199 1.66 27.12 -2.30
CA VAL A 199 1.05 25.90 -1.75
C VAL A 199 1.00 24.79 -2.82
N LEU A 200 0.75 25.14 -4.09
CA LEU A 200 0.82 24.18 -5.20
C LEU A 200 2.25 23.66 -5.43
N TYR A 201 3.28 24.52 -5.38
CA TYR A 201 4.68 24.09 -5.46
C TYR A 201 5.06 23.21 -4.25
N LYS A 202 4.70 23.60 -3.02
CA LYS A 202 4.90 22.78 -1.80
C LYS A 202 4.23 21.41 -1.93
N PHE A 203 3.00 21.36 -2.42
CA PHE A 203 2.24 20.15 -2.67
C PHE A 203 2.93 19.23 -3.70
N LEU A 204 3.24 19.73 -4.89
CA LEU A 204 3.84 18.96 -5.99
C LEU A 204 5.24 18.43 -5.63
N VAL A 205 6.09 19.25 -5.02
CA VAL A 205 7.44 18.85 -4.59
C VAL A 205 7.37 17.80 -3.48
N THR A 206 6.45 17.93 -2.53
CA THR A 206 6.22 16.92 -1.48
C THR A 206 5.67 15.62 -2.07
N ILE A 207 4.75 15.64 -3.03
CA ILE A 207 4.29 14.42 -3.73
C ILE A 207 5.48 13.69 -4.36
N LYS A 208 6.25 14.38 -5.21
CA LYS A 208 7.47 13.84 -5.84
C LYS A 208 8.43 13.20 -4.83
N ARG A 209 8.60 13.80 -3.64
CA ARG A 209 9.47 13.30 -2.56
C ARG A 209 8.89 12.11 -1.77
N ASN A 210 7.59 11.81 -1.90
CA ASN A 210 6.95 10.62 -1.32
C ASN A 210 6.77 9.47 -2.34
N TYR A 211 7.09 9.67 -3.62
CA TYR A 211 7.27 8.58 -4.58
C TYR A 211 8.58 7.83 -4.33
N ARG A 212 8.55 6.50 -4.45
CA ARG A 212 9.73 5.65 -4.22
C ARG A 212 10.58 5.51 -5.48
N GLN A 213 11.85 5.23 -5.26
CA GLN A 213 12.79 4.84 -6.31
C GLN A 213 12.62 3.34 -6.62
N VAL A 214 11.60 3.05 -7.43
CA VAL A 214 11.32 1.72 -8.02
C VAL A 214 11.33 1.82 -9.56
N PRO A 215 11.57 0.74 -10.31
CA PRO A 215 11.85 0.84 -11.75
C PRO A 215 10.75 1.50 -12.59
N TYR A 216 9.46 1.28 -12.29
CA TYR A 216 8.34 1.82 -13.07
C TYR A 216 7.41 2.73 -12.24
N HIS A 217 6.83 2.22 -11.15
CA HIS A 217 5.79 2.90 -10.36
C HIS A 217 6.38 4.02 -9.46
N ASN A 218 6.91 5.06 -10.10
CA ASN A 218 7.66 6.16 -9.51
C ASN A 218 7.14 7.53 -9.99
N TRP A 219 7.82 8.63 -9.62
CA TRP A 219 7.38 9.99 -9.97
C TRP A 219 7.23 10.24 -11.49
N TRP A 220 8.07 9.64 -12.34
CA TRP A 220 7.95 9.80 -13.80
C TRP A 220 6.64 9.18 -14.31
N HIS A 221 6.29 7.97 -13.84
CA HIS A 221 5.02 7.34 -14.17
C HIS A 221 3.84 8.22 -13.72
N ALA A 222 3.81 8.65 -12.45
CA ALA A 222 2.73 9.50 -11.95
C ALA A 222 2.57 10.82 -12.73
N PHE A 223 3.69 11.48 -13.08
CA PHE A 223 3.66 12.66 -13.93
C PHE A 223 3.11 12.35 -15.34
N ASN A 224 3.54 11.25 -15.98
CA ASN A 224 3.10 10.87 -17.32
C ASN A 224 1.62 10.45 -17.36
N VAL A 225 1.10 9.84 -16.27
CA VAL A 225 -0.34 9.58 -16.08
C VAL A 225 -1.12 10.89 -15.99
N THR A 226 -0.64 11.87 -15.22
CA THR A 226 -1.25 13.21 -15.17
C THR A 226 -1.19 13.93 -16.52
N GLN A 227 -0.09 13.82 -17.25
CA GLN A 227 0.10 14.38 -18.59
C GLN A 227 -0.88 13.77 -19.61
N MET A 228 -1.09 12.46 -19.58
CA MET A 228 -2.10 11.81 -20.42
C MET A 228 -3.52 12.23 -20.03
N MET A 229 -3.84 12.31 -18.73
CA MET A 229 -5.15 12.81 -18.28
C MET A 229 -5.41 14.25 -18.74
N PHE A 230 -4.40 15.13 -18.64
CA PHE A 230 -4.47 16.50 -19.17
C PHE A 230 -4.70 16.51 -20.69
N SER A 231 -3.96 15.69 -21.45
CA SER A 231 -4.15 15.54 -22.91
C SER A 231 -5.54 15.03 -23.28
N ILE A 232 -6.10 14.10 -22.50
CA ILE A 232 -7.47 13.59 -22.67
C ILE A 232 -8.51 14.68 -22.35
N LEU A 233 -8.30 15.46 -21.28
CA LEU A 233 -9.21 16.55 -20.92
C LEU A 233 -9.24 17.64 -22.01
N ILE A 234 -8.07 18.09 -22.48
CA ILE A 234 -7.93 19.14 -23.50
C ILE A 234 -8.22 18.58 -24.90
N ASN A 235 -7.33 17.75 -25.44
CA ASN A 235 -7.36 17.40 -26.86
C ASN A 235 -8.48 16.41 -27.21
N CYS A 236 -8.89 15.52 -26.30
CA CYS A 236 -10.12 14.72 -26.49
C CYS A 236 -11.42 15.47 -26.10
N GLU A 237 -11.37 16.75 -25.70
CA GLU A 237 -12.53 17.60 -25.31
C GLU A 237 -13.34 17.07 -24.11
N MET A 238 -12.71 16.30 -23.22
CA MET A 238 -13.38 15.73 -22.04
C MET A 238 -13.59 16.73 -20.89
N THR A 239 -12.99 17.93 -20.92
CA THR A 239 -13.31 19.03 -19.97
C THR A 239 -14.80 19.30 -19.89
N ASN A 240 -15.49 19.48 -21.02
CA ASN A 240 -16.93 19.75 -21.08
C ASN A 240 -17.83 18.60 -20.58
N THR A 241 -17.25 17.45 -20.24
CA THR A 241 -17.96 16.27 -19.73
C THR A 241 -18.05 16.25 -18.20
N PHE A 242 -17.21 17.03 -17.52
CA PHE A 242 -17.07 17.04 -16.06
C PHE A 242 -17.18 18.46 -15.52
N SER A 243 -17.50 18.58 -14.24
CA SER A 243 -17.35 19.84 -13.49
C SER A 243 -15.90 20.05 -13.06
N ASP A 244 -15.50 21.30 -12.82
CA ASP A 244 -14.12 21.66 -12.45
C ASP A 244 -13.68 21.01 -11.12
N LEU A 245 -14.64 20.70 -10.23
CA LEU A 245 -14.43 19.91 -9.01
C LEU A 245 -14.10 18.44 -9.30
N GLU A 246 -14.79 17.82 -10.27
CA GLU A 246 -14.50 16.47 -10.75
C GLU A 246 -13.12 16.46 -11.46
N VAL A 247 -12.81 17.48 -12.26
CA VAL A 247 -11.49 17.63 -12.93
C VAL A 247 -10.35 17.80 -11.93
N LEU A 248 -10.50 18.68 -10.92
CA LEU A 248 -9.51 18.85 -9.85
C LEU A 248 -9.25 17.53 -9.11
N GLY A 249 -10.31 16.80 -8.76
CA GLY A 249 -10.21 15.49 -8.13
C GLY A 249 -9.48 14.47 -9.00
N MET A 250 -9.75 14.43 -10.31
CA MET A 250 -9.08 13.55 -11.26
C MET A 250 -7.59 13.87 -11.41
N VAL A 251 -7.22 15.14 -11.64
CA VAL A 251 -5.81 15.56 -11.82
C VAL A 251 -4.98 15.34 -10.56
N VAL A 252 -5.54 15.63 -9.38
CA VAL A 252 -4.88 15.32 -8.11
C VAL A 252 -4.82 13.82 -7.88
N GLY A 253 -5.84 13.06 -8.28
CA GLY A 253 -5.85 11.60 -8.28
C GLY A 253 -4.68 11.02 -9.09
N CYS A 254 -4.50 11.46 -10.35
CA CYS A 254 -3.38 11.04 -11.21
C CYS A 254 -2.01 11.30 -10.55
N LEU A 255 -1.81 12.48 -9.96
CA LEU A 255 -0.57 12.83 -9.24
C LEU A 255 -0.31 12.00 -7.98
N CYS A 256 -1.32 11.32 -7.44
CA CYS A 256 -1.27 10.67 -6.13
C CYS A 256 -1.46 9.16 -6.14
N HIS A 257 -1.87 8.57 -7.26
CA HIS A 257 -2.44 7.21 -7.30
C HIS A 257 -1.50 6.07 -6.87
N ASP A 258 -0.18 6.34 -6.84
CA ASP A 258 0.89 5.38 -6.55
C ASP A 258 1.81 5.85 -5.39
N LEU A 259 1.39 6.85 -4.60
CA LEU A 259 2.20 7.43 -3.53
C LEU A 259 2.72 6.37 -2.55
N ASP A 260 4.04 6.30 -2.34
CA ASP A 260 4.71 5.27 -1.54
C ASP A 260 4.68 3.82 -2.13
N HIS A 261 4.33 3.60 -3.41
CA HIS A 261 4.32 2.27 -4.04
C HIS A 261 5.69 1.55 -3.97
N ARG A 262 5.65 0.24 -3.69
CA ARG A 262 6.80 -0.50 -3.09
C ARG A 262 7.46 -1.52 -4.03
N GLY A 263 7.07 -1.51 -5.31
CA GLY A 263 7.51 -2.51 -6.28
C GLY A 263 7.05 -3.92 -5.92
N THR A 264 5.80 -4.03 -5.45
CA THR A 264 5.09 -5.28 -5.12
C THR A 264 3.57 -5.07 -5.12
N ASN A 265 2.85 -5.81 -5.96
CA ASN A 265 1.41 -5.64 -6.19
C ASN A 265 0.51 -6.12 -5.01
N ASN A 266 -0.81 -5.90 -5.14
CA ASN A 266 -1.83 -6.32 -4.15
C ASN A 266 -1.80 -7.82 -3.81
N GLU A 267 -1.50 -8.69 -4.78
CA GLU A 267 -1.41 -10.13 -4.55
C GLU A 267 -0.22 -10.47 -3.63
N PHE A 268 0.93 -9.82 -3.82
CA PHE A 268 2.06 -9.93 -2.90
C PHE A 268 1.70 -9.47 -1.48
N GLN A 269 1.03 -8.30 -1.33
CA GLN A 269 0.64 -7.80 -0.01
C GLN A 269 -0.21 -8.82 0.76
N LYS A 270 -1.18 -9.43 0.06
CA LYS A 270 -2.08 -10.46 0.58
C LYS A 270 -1.35 -11.73 0.98
N ILE A 271 -0.49 -12.27 0.11
CA ILE A 271 0.23 -13.53 0.36
C ILE A 271 1.28 -13.34 1.47
N ALA A 272 1.99 -12.22 1.48
CA ALA A 272 2.95 -11.87 2.53
C ALA A 272 2.29 -11.51 3.88
N SER A 273 0.96 -11.42 3.94
CA SER A 273 0.19 -10.96 5.11
C SER A 273 0.70 -9.62 5.66
N SER A 274 1.04 -8.69 4.76
CA SER A 274 1.79 -7.48 5.09
C SER A 274 1.04 -6.53 6.02
N ASN A 275 1.75 -5.60 6.66
CA ASN A 275 1.12 -4.57 7.50
C ASN A 275 0.10 -3.71 6.74
N LEU A 276 0.25 -3.56 5.41
CA LEU A 276 -0.75 -2.88 4.57
C LEU A 276 -2.00 -3.74 4.41
N ALA A 277 -1.85 -5.04 4.15
CA ALA A 277 -2.97 -5.98 4.06
C ALA A 277 -3.72 -6.17 5.40
N GLN A 278 -3.03 -6.01 6.53
CA GLN A 278 -3.64 -6.00 7.86
C GLN A 278 -4.38 -4.68 8.17
N LEU A 279 -3.95 -3.55 7.59
CA LEU A 279 -4.53 -2.23 7.84
C LEU A 279 -5.72 -1.91 6.92
N TYR A 280 -5.60 -2.24 5.63
CA TYR A 280 -6.59 -1.89 4.59
C TYR A 280 -7.42 -3.10 4.10
N GLY A 281 -7.11 -4.32 4.57
CA GLY A 281 -7.72 -5.55 4.07
C GLY A 281 -7.02 -6.07 2.81
N THR A 282 -7.64 -7.01 2.10
CA THR A 282 -7.00 -7.74 0.97
C THR A 282 -7.61 -7.44 -0.41
N THR A 283 -8.24 -6.28 -0.55
CA THR A 283 -8.88 -5.78 -1.78
C THR A 283 -8.48 -4.32 -1.93
N SER A 284 -7.93 -3.93 -3.09
CA SER A 284 -7.43 -2.58 -3.35
C SER A 284 -6.50 -2.02 -2.25
N THR A 285 -5.62 -2.90 -1.73
CA THR A 285 -4.83 -2.69 -0.51
C THR A 285 -3.85 -1.52 -0.65
N LEU A 286 -3.27 -1.40 -1.84
CA LEU A 286 -2.28 -0.39 -2.19
C LEU A 286 -2.97 0.93 -2.52
N GLU A 287 -4.07 0.89 -3.26
CA GLU A 287 -4.86 2.03 -3.71
C GLU A 287 -5.51 2.75 -2.50
N TYR A 288 -5.99 2.00 -1.50
CA TYR A 288 -6.37 2.57 -0.20
C TYR A 288 -5.18 3.21 0.55
N HIS A 289 -3.97 2.65 0.46
CA HIS A 289 -2.76 3.24 1.04
C HIS A 289 -2.36 4.53 0.33
N HIS A 290 -2.35 4.55 -1.02
CA HIS A 290 -2.05 5.69 -1.87
C HIS A 290 -3.01 6.86 -1.61
N PHE A 291 -4.32 6.57 -1.53
CA PHE A 291 -5.33 7.56 -1.11
C PHE A 291 -5.05 8.12 0.29
N ASN A 292 -4.66 7.28 1.26
CA ASN A 292 -4.32 7.76 2.60
C ASN A 292 -3.02 8.61 2.61
N GLN A 293 -2.02 8.30 1.77
CA GLN A 293 -0.85 9.18 1.60
C GLN A 293 -1.25 10.55 1.02
N ALA A 294 -2.11 10.57 -0.01
CA ALA A 294 -2.65 11.81 -0.58
C ALA A 294 -3.37 12.65 0.47
N VAL A 295 -4.23 12.03 1.28
CA VAL A 295 -4.94 12.67 2.40
C VAL A 295 -3.96 13.19 3.46
N MET A 296 -2.88 12.48 3.79
CA MET A 296 -1.86 12.95 4.74
C MET A 296 -1.06 14.16 4.22
N ILE A 297 -0.78 14.23 2.92
CA ILE A 297 -0.13 15.39 2.29
C ILE A 297 -1.11 16.57 2.25
N LEU A 298 -2.37 16.36 1.80
CA LEU A 298 -3.39 17.42 1.76
C LEU A 298 -3.74 18.00 3.14
N ASN A 299 -3.69 17.21 4.21
CA ASN A 299 -3.90 17.68 5.58
C ASN A 299 -2.62 18.23 6.25
N SER A 300 -1.49 18.31 5.53
CA SER A 300 -0.29 18.94 6.05
C SER A 300 -0.36 20.47 5.95
N GLU A 301 0.11 21.14 7.02
CA GLU A 301 0.34 22.59 7.06
C GLU A 301 1.14 23.05 5.82
N ASP A 302 0.68 24.15 5.20
CA ASP A 302 1.16 24.74 3.94
C ASP A 302 1.13 23.85 2.68
N HIS A 303 0.42 22.72 2.70
CA HIS A 303 0.29 21.81 1.54
C HIS A 303 -1.14 21.68 1.01
N ASN A 304 -2.14 22.22 1.72
CA ASN A 304 -3.55 22.05 1.38
C ASN A 304 -3.99 22.95 0.21
N ILE A 305 -3.85 22.48 -1.03
CA ILE A 305 -4.38 23.14 -2.23
C ILE A 305 -5.91 23.24 -2.27
N LEU A 306 -6.63 22.52 -1.40
CA LEU A 306 -8.10 22.52 -1.30
C LEU A 306 -8.62 23.42 -0.17
N SER A 307 -7.75 24.20 0.48
CA SER A 307 -8.07 24.98 1.69
C SER A 307 -9.02 26.17 1.49
N SER A 308 -9.34 26.50 0.24
CA SER A 308 -10.31 27.50 -0.19
C SER A 308 -11.75 26.98 -0.32
N LEU A 309 -11.93 25.67 -0.46
CA LEU A 309 -13.21 25.05 -0.77
C LEU A 309 -14.17 25.05 0.43
N SER A 310 -15.48 25.13 0.16
CA SER A 310 -16.50 24.80 1.14
C SER A 310 -16.49 23.29 1.47
N SER A 311 -17.15 22.91 2.57
CA SER A 311 -17.25 21.51 2.98
C SER A 311 -17.95 20.60 1.95
N GLU A 312 -18.82 21.16 1.10
CA GLU A 312 -19.53 20.41 0.05
C GLU A 312 -18.62 20.18 -1.16
N GLU A 313 -17.98 21.25 -1.66
CA GLU A 313 -16.98 21.19 -2.74
C GLU A 313 -15.80 20.29 -2.38
N TYR A 314 -15.27 20.41 -1.15
CA TYR A 314 -14.23 19.53 -0.63
C TYR A 314 -14.69 18.06 -0.60
N SER A 315 -15.95 17.79 -0.24
CA SER A 315 -16.49 16.43 -0.27
C SER A 315 -16.60 15.87 -1.70
N ILE A 316 -16.92 16.71 -2.69
CA ILE A 316 -16.98 16.32 -4.11
C ILE A 316 -15.56 16.00 -4.62
N VAL A 317 -14.60 16.91 -4.42
CA VAL A 317 -13.20 16.74 -4.86
C VAL A 317 -12.57 15.53 -4.19
N MET A 318 -12.76 15.34 -2.87
CA MET A 318 -12.21 14.18 -2.16
C MET A 318 -12.85 12.85 -2.61
N ASN A 319 -14.12 12.85 -3.02
CA ASN A 319 -14.76 11.66 -3.58
C ASN A 319 -14.23 11.35 -4.99
N ALA A 320 -14.09 12.36 -5.85
CA ALA A 320 -13.49 12.21 -7.18
C ALA A 320 -12.03 11.72 -7.10
N LEU A 321 -11.22 12.32 -6.25
CA LEU A 321 -9.83 11.90 -5.96
C LEU A 321 -9.79 10.44 -5.49
N LYS A 322 -10.65 10.06 -4.53
CA LYS A 322 -10.74 8.68 -4.04
C LYS A 322 -11.13 7.70 -5.14
N ASN A 323 -12.16 8.01 -5.93
CA ASN A 323 -12.64 7.14 -6.99
C ASN A 323 -11.62 6.99 -8.12
N SER A 324 -10.85 8.05 -8.46
CA SER A 324 -9.71 7.94 -9.36
C SER A 324 -8.64 6.98 -8.82
N ILE A 325 -8.17 7.16 -7.58
CA ILE A 325 -7.13 6.27 -7.03
C ILE A 325 -7.61 4.81 -6.90
N LEU A 326 -8.89 4.56 -6.60
CA LEU A 326 -9.44 3.20 -6.56
C LEU A 326 -9.74 2.60 -7.95
N ALA A 327 -9.61 3.37 -9.03
CA ALA A 327 -9.83 2.91 -10.42
C ALA A 327 -8.56 2.43 -11.14
N THR A 328 -7.38 2.58 -10.55
CA THR A 328 -6.14 1.95 -11.05
C THR A 328 -6.04 0.47 -10.67
N ASP A 329 -6.75 0.04 -9.62
CA ASP A 329 -6.98 -1.39 -9.36
C ASP A 329 -7.71 -2.01 -10.56
N LEU A 330 -7.01 -2.84 -11.33
CA LEU A 330 -7.57 -3.48 -12.53
C LEU A 330 -8.80 -4.36 -12.22
N SER A 331 -9.02 -4.78 -10.96
CA SER A 331 -10.26 -5.47 -10.59
C SER A 331 -11.47 -4.51 -10.56
N THR A 332 -11.28 -3.24 -10.20
CA THR A 332 -12.28 -2.16 -10.38
C THR A 332 -12.54 -1.95 -11.86
N TYR A 333 -11.48 -1.88 -12.68
CA TYR A 333 -11.60 -1.75 -14.14
C TYR A 333 -12.49 -2.87 -14.73
N PHE A 334 -12.19 -4.15 -14.47
CA PHE A 334 -12.99 -5.25 -15.03
C PHE A 334 -14.46 -5.24 -14.54
N GLY A 335 -14.72 -4.73 -13.33
CA GLY A 335 -16.08 -4.49 -12.84
C GLY A 335 -16.83 -3.44 -13.67
N ASN A 336 -16.18 -2.33 -14.02
CA ASN A 336 -16.78 -1.21 -14.76
C ASN A 336 -16.77 -1.40 -16.29
N GLN A 337 -15.79 -2.12 -16.84
CA GLN A 337 -15.58 -2.34 -18.29
C GLN A 337 -16.85 -2.85 -18.98
N SER A 338 -17.51 -3.86 -18.41
CA SER A 338 -18.74 -4.45 -18.97
C SER A 338 -19.91 -3.45 -19.04
N ARG A 339 -20.04 -2.55 -18.05
CA ARG A 339 -21.04 -1.47 -18.03
C ARG A 339 -20.71 -0.44 -19.10
N PHE A 340 -19.45 0.00 -19.15
CA PHE A 340 -18.97 0.99 -20.13
C PHE A 340 -19.16 0.51 -21.58
N PHE A 341 -18.70 -0.69 -21.92
CA PHE A 341 -18.86 -1.27 -23.26
C PHE A 341 -20.34 -1.42 -23.65
N THR A 342 -21.21 -1.74 -22.70
CA THR A 342 -22.67 -1.76 -22.93
C THR A 342 -23.20 -0.35 -23.27
N LEU A 343 -22.84 0.67 -22.48
CA LEU A 343 -23.28 2.05 -22.70
C LEU A 343 -22.82 2.62 -24.04
N ILE A 344 -21.58 2.32 -24.47
CA ILE A 344 -21.04 2.78 -25.76
C ILE A 344 -21.67 2.02 -26.94
N SER A 345 -21.69 0.68 -26.90
CA SER A 345 -22.22 -0.13 -28.02
C SER A 345 -23.72 0.09 -28.28
N THR A 346 -24.50 0.33 -27.22
CA THR A 346 -25.94 0.65 -27.33
C THR A 346 -26.23 2.15 -27.48
N LYS A 347 -25.22 3.01 -27.32
CA LYS A 347 -25.31 4.48 -27.35
C LYS A 347 -26.33 5.07 -26.37
N THR A 348 -26.45 4.47 -25.17
CA THR A 348 -27.34 4.92 -24.09
C THR A 348 -26.64 5.74 -23.00
N TYR A 349 -25.37 6.09 -23.20
CA TYR A 349 -24.65 6.99 -22.28
C TYR A 349 -25.28 8.40 -22.25
N SER A 350 -25.09 9.11 -21.14
CA SER A 350 -25.50 10.50 -20.97
C SER A 350 -24.72 11.12 -19.83
N TRP A 351 -23.90 12.13 -20.11
CA TRP A 351 -23.00 12.73 -19.12
C TRP A 351 -23.69 13.66 -18.13
N SER A 352 -24.99 13.94 -18.30
CA SER A 352 -25.81 14.54 -17.25
C SER A 352 -26.02 13.62 -16.04
N LEU A 353 -25.89 12.29 -16.23
CA LEU A 353 -26.07 11.29 -15.18
C LEU A 353 -24.74 11.02 -14.47
N GLU A 354 -24.77 11.10 -13.14
CA GLU A 354 -23.57 10.97 -12.29
C GLU A 354 -22.94 9.58 -12.40
N ASP A 355 -23.71 8.49 -12.28
CA ASP A 355 -23.23 7.11 -12.48
C ASP A 355 -22.54 6.89 -13.85
N HIS A 356 -23.05 7.51 -14.92
CA HIS A 356 -22.41 7.44 -16.23
C HIS A 356 -21.09 8.22 -16.28
N ARG A 357 -21.00 9.36 -15.58
CA ARG A 357 -19.73 10.09 -15.43
C ARG A 357 -18.74 9.34 -14.54
N ASP A 358 -19.16 8.70 -13.45
CA ASP A 358 -18.25 7.96 -12.56
C ASP A 358 -17.62 6.75 -13.25
N ILE A 359 -18.42 5.99 -14.03
CA ILE A 359 -17.91 4.95 -14.92
C ILE A 359 -16.87 5.54 -15.89
N LEU A 360 -17.18 6.68 -16.53
CA LEU A 360 -16.25 7.32 -17.47
C LEU A 360 -14.97 7.82 -16.77
N ARG A 361 -15.04 8.43 -15.58
CA ARG A 361 -13.88 8.84 -14.78
C ARG A 361 -12.99 7.65 -14.45
N SER A 362 -13.59 6.54 -14.00
CA SER A 362 -12.87 5.29 -13.72
C SER A 362 -12.17 4.77 -14.97
N ILE A 363 -12.87 4.71 -16.10
CA ILE A 363 -12.33 4.24 -17.40
C ILE A 363 -11.21 5.16 -17.93
N LEU A 364 -11.36 6.48 -17.85
CA LEU A 364 -10.32 7.43 -18.26
C LEU A 364 -9.10 7.39 -17.33
N MET A 365 -9.29 7.11 -16.03
CA MET A 365 -8.18 6.93 -15.09
C MET A 365 -7.36 5.68 -15.42
N THR A 366 -8.00 4.51 -15.60
CA THR A 366 -7.29 3.30 -16.05
C THR A 366 -6.63 3.51 -17.42
N SER A 367 -7.21 4.32 -18.30
CA SER A 367 -6.61 4.67 -19.59
C SER A 367 -5.35 5.52 -19.42
N ALA A 368 -5.39 6.56 -18.59
CA ALA A 368 -4.24 7.41 -18.32
C ALA A 368 -3.10 6.65 -17.62
N ASP A 369 -3.43 5.70 -16.75
CA ASP A 369 -2.51 4.74 -16.11
C ASP A 369 -1.80 3.86 -17.15
N ILE A 370 -2.54 3.07 -17.93
CA ILE A 370 -1.96 2.14 -18.91
C ILE A 370 -1.51 2.82 -20.22
N ALA A 371 -1.44 4.15 -20.23
CA ALA A 371 -1.16 5.01 -21.37
C ALA A 371 0.14 4.68 -22.11
N ALA A 372 1.14 4.13 -21.41
CA ALA A 372 2.39 3.64 -22.00
C ALA A 372 2.16 2.72 -23.22
N SER A 373 1.08 1.92 -23.22
CA SER A 373 0.70 1.05 -24.34
C SER A 373 0.42 1.79 -25.66
N THR A 374 0.01 3.06 -25.59
CA THR A 374 -0.35 3.92 -26.73
C THR A 374 0.83 4.66 -27.36
N LYS A 375 1.93 4.79 -26.61
CA LYS A 375 3.08 5.68 -26.93
C LYS A 375 3.86 5.18 -28.16
N PRO A 376 4.68 6.04 -28.81
CA PRO A 376 5.59 5.60 -29.87
C PRO A 376 6.45 4.40 -29.44
N TRP A 377 6.76 3.51 -30.39
CA TRP A 377 7.33 2.18 -30.10
C TRP A 377 8.63 2.21 -29.31
N ASP A 378 9.51 3.17 -29.58
CA ASP A 378 10.77 3.36 -28.86
C ASP A 378 10.57 3.70 -27.38
N ILE A 379 9.57 4.54 -27.09
CA ILE A 379 9.14 4.88 -25.72
C ILE A 379 8.46 3.67 -25.07
N GLN A 380 7.46 3.07 -25.74
CA GLN A 380 6.71 1.94 -25.19
C GLN A 380 7.62 0.73 -24.90
N TYR A 381 8.55 0.42 -25.79
CA TYR A 381 9.50 -0.68 -25.60
C TYR A 381 10.39 -0.45 -24.37
N GLN A 382 10.92 0.77 -24.18
CA GLN A 382 11.69 1.13 -23.00
C GLN A 382 10.86 1.01 -21.71
N ILE A 383 9.62 1.53 -21.70
CA ILE A 383 8.72 1.40 -20.55
C ILE A 383 8.42 -0.07 -20.24
N SER A 384 8.22 -0.91 -21.26
CA SER A 384 8.00 -2.36 -21.05
C SER A 384 9.16 -3.04 -20.32
N LEU A 385 10.39 -2.57 -20.50
CA LEU A 385 11.56 -3.09 -19.80
C LEU A 385 11.60 -2.65 -18.34
N LEU A 386 11.17 -1.42 -18.03
CA LEU A 386 11.02 -0.95 -16.64
C LEU A 386 9.98 -1.77 -15.87
N VAL A 387 8.79 -1.98 -16.47
CA VAL A 387 7.72 -2.83 -15.91
C VAL A 387 8.23 -4.26 -15.68
N LYS A 388 8.94 -4.83 -16.66
CA LYS A 388 9.54 -6.17 -16.58
C LYS A 388 10.53 -6.29 -15.43
N ASP A 389 11.44 -5.33 -15.29
CA ASP A 389 12.48 -5.37 -14.26
C ASP A 389 11.89 -5.18 -12.85
N GLU A 390 10.77 -4.45 -12.71
CA GLU A 390 10.02 -4.39 -11.46
C GLU A 390 9.28 -5.71 -11.15
N PHE A 391 8.59 -6.32 -12.12
CA PHE A 391 7.95 -7.63 -11.95
C PHE A 391 8.96 -8.75 -11.64
N PHE A 392 10.14 -8.74 -12.27
CA PHE A 392 11.23 -9.67 -11.93
C PHE A 392 11.82 -9.39 -10.54
N SER A 393 11.79 -8.14 -10.09
CA SER A 393 12.16 -7.76 -8.72
C SER A 393 11.11 -8.20 -7.69
N GLN A 394 9.82 -8.25 -8.04
CA GLN A 394 8.78 -8.90 -7.22
C GLN A 394 8.98 -10.42 -7.18
N GLY A 395 9.16 -11.07 -8.34
CA GLY A 395 9.35 -12.53 -8.41
C GLY A 395 10.55 -13.03 -7.61
N ASP A 396 11.65 -12.28 -7.59
CA ASP A 396 12.78 -12.62 -6.71
C ASP A 396 12.45 -12.47 -5.22
N LYS A 397 11.61 -11.50 -4.79
CA LYS A 397 11.12 -11.44 -3.40
C LYS A 397 10.23 -12.64 -3.07
N GLU A 398 9.30 -13.01 -3.94
CA GLU A 398 8.43 -14.19 -3.78
C GLU A 398 9.24 -15.49 -3.64
N ARG A 399 10.26 -15.66 -4.48
CA ARG A 399 11.18 -16.79 -4.46
C ARG A 399 12.09 -16.81 -3.22
N ASN A 400 12.68 -15.68 -2.87
CA ASN A 400 13.71 -15.61 -1.84
C ASN A 400 13.16 -15.46 -0.42
N GLU A 401 12.08 -14.70 -0.23
CA GLU A 401 11.49 -14.40 1.08
C GLU A 401 10.34 -15.37 1.38
N LEU A 402 9.37 -15.49 0.46
CA LEU A 402 8.15 -16.29 0.66
C LEU A 402 8.29 -17.77 0.27
N LYS A 403 9.40 -18.14 -0.39
CA LYS A 403 9.71 -19.50 -0.90
C LYS A 403 8.69 -20.04 -1.91
N LEU A 404 8.07 -19.14 -2.67
CA LEU A 404 7.11 -19.47 -3.71
C LEU A 404 7.78 -19.63 -5.08
N GLN A 405 7.05 -20.21 -6.04
CA GLN A 405 7.42 -20.14 -7.45
C GLN A 405 6.69 -18.94 -8.08
N PRO A 406 7.40 -17.93 -8.61
CA PRO A 406 6.75 -16.77 -9.22
C PRO A 406 5.92 -17.14 -10.45
N LYS A 407 4.94 -16.29 -10.78
CA LYS A 407 4.22 -16.38 -12.06
C LYS A 407 5.18 -16.15 -13.22
N ALA A 408 4.84 -16.67 -14.40
CA ALA A 408 5.69 -16.57 -15.59
C ALA A 408 6.14 -15.14 -15.93
N MET A 409 5.22 -14.17 -15.79
CA MET A 409 5.45 -12.73 -16.00
C MET A 409 6.42 -12.09 -14.97
N MET A 410 6.69 -12.77 -13.86
CA MET A 410 7.58 -12.33 -12.77
C MET A 410 8.85 -13.20 -12.66
N ASP A 411 8.97 -14.30 -13.40
CA ASP A 411 10.19 -15.10 -13.41
C ASP A 411 11.18 -14.65 -14.49
N ARG A 412 12.30 -14.07 -14.06
CA ARG A 412 13.40 -13.68 -14.95
C ARG A 412 13.92 -14.79 -15.87
N ASN A 413 13.80 -16.06 -15.47
CA ASN A 413 14.17 -17.20 -16.33
C ASN A 413 13.26 -17.32 -17.58
N LYS A 414 12.04 -16.79 -17.51
CA LYS A 414 11.03 -16.79 -18.57
C LYS A 414 11.02 -15.46 -19.36
N SER A 415 12.06 -14.64 -19.27
CA SER A 415 12.15 -13.37 -20.03
C SER A 415 12.07 -13.51 -21.56
N HIS A 416 12.17 -14.72 -22.10
CA HIS A 416 11.93 -15.02 -23.52
C HIS A 416 10.43 -15.06 -23.89
N GLU A 417 9.54 -15.27 -22.91
CA GLU A 417 8.08 -15.26 -23.07
C GLU A 417 7.51 -13.81 -23.07
N TRP A 418 8.33 -12.82 -22.70
CA TRP A 418 7.90 -11.41 -22.56
C TRP A 418 7.20 -10.81 -23.79
N PRO A 419 7.64 -11.05 -25.04
CA PRO A 419 6.93 -10.52 -26.22
C PRO A 419 5.49 -11.05 -26.36
N LEU A 420 5.26 -12.32 -26.03
CA LEU A 420 3.91 -12.91 -26.02
C LEU A 420 3.05 -12.30 -24.92
N MET A 421 3.62 -12.08 -23.73
CA MET A 421 2.91 -11.46 -22.60
C MET A 421 2.51 -10.01 -22.90
N GLN A 422 3.38 -9.23 -23.55
CA GLN A 422 3.06 -7.87 -24.00
C GLN A 422 1.99 -7.87 -25.09
N PHE A 423 2.08 -8.78 -26.07
CA PHE A 423 1.03 -8.96 -27.08
C PHE A 423 -0.34 -9.28 -26.44
N GLN A 424 -0.40 -10.25 -25.53
CA GLN A 424 -1.62 -10.66 -24.83
C GLN A 424 -2.21 -9.50 -24.01
N TRP A 425 -1.40 -8.81 -23.22
CA TRP A 425 -1.81 -7.64 -22.45
C TRP A 425 -2.41 -6.53 -23.33
N MET A 426 -1.79 -6.26 -24.49
CA MET A 426 -2.31 -5.28 -25.43
C MET A 426 -3.58 -5.75 -26.16
N ASN A 427 -3.67 -7.03 -26.50
CA ASN A 427 -4.82 -7.59 -27.19
C ASN A 427 -6.07 -7.70 -26.30
N ASP A 428 -5.90 -8.15 -25.06
CA ASP A 428 -6.99 -8.58 -24.20
C ASP A 428 -7.49 -7.46 -23.27
N VAL A 429 -6.67 -6.43 -23.01
CA VAL A 429 -7.01 -5.32 -22.09
C VAL A 429 -6.87 -3.95 -22.76
N CYS A 430 -5.70 -3.63 -23.33
CA CYS A 430 -5.46 -2.27 -23.84
C CYS A 430 -6.29 -1.94 -25.08
N TYR A 431 -6.25 -2.78 -26.12
CA TYR A 431 -6.93 -2.50 -27.39
C TYR A 431 -8.46 -2.38 -27.19
N PRO A 432 -9.17 -3.29 -26.49
CA PRO A 432 -10.61 -3.16 -26.25
C PRO A 432 -11.01 -1.88 -25.49
N LEU A 433 -10.16 -1.39 -24.58
CA LEU A 433 -10.38 -0.12 -23.87
C LEU A 433 -10.35 1.07 -24.83
N TYR A 434 -9.29 1.22 -25.62
CA TYR A 434 -9.15 2.36 -26.52
C TYR A 434 -10.06 2.28 -27.75
N ASP A 435 -10.36 1.08 -28.24
CA ASP A 435 -11.37 0.84 -29.28
C ASP A 435 -12.75 1.33 -28.80
N ALA A 436 -13.17 0.97 -27.58
CA ALA A 436 -14.41 1.49 -26.99
C ALA A 436 -14.40 3.02 -26.78
N LEU A 437 -13.27 3.62 -26.39
CA LEU A 437 -13.13 5.07 -26.27
C LEU A 437 -13.18 5.79 -27.63
N SER A 438 -12.59 5.22 -28.69
CA SER A 438 -12.67 5.76 -30.05
C SER A 438 -14.09 5.67 -30.64
N ASN A 439 -14.83 4.60 -30.32
CA ASN A 439 -16.24 4.44 -30.64
C ASN A 439 -17.17 5.40 -29.86
N MET A 440 -16.75 5.82 -28.66
CA MET A 440 -17.42 6.89 -27.89
C MET A 440 -17.13 8.27 -28.47
N ASN A 441 -15.87 8.55 -28.78
CA ASN A 441 -15.36 9.84 -29.25
C ASN A 441 -14.16 9.62 -30.20
N PRO A 442 -14.28 9.94 -31.50
CA PRO A 442 -13.23 9.69 -32.50
C PRO A 442 -11.85 10.29 -32.17
N LYS A 443 -11.76 11.30 -31.30
CA LYS A 443 -10.46 11.86 -30.89
C LYS A 443 -9.54 10.86 -30.18
N PHE A 444 -10.09 9.78 -29.61
CA PHE A 444 -9.31 8.68 -29.02
C PHE A 444 -8.75 7.68 -30.06
N GLU A 445 -9.09 7.79 -31.36
CA GLU A 445 -8.63 6.87 -32.42
C GLU A 445 -7.10 6.76 -32.47
N ILE A 446 -6.37 7.87 -32.22
CA ILE A 446 -4.90 7.89 -32.18
C ILE A 446 -4.33 6.97 -31.09
N LEU A 447 -4.99 6.85 -29.93
CA LEU A 447 -4.56 5.97 -28.83
C LEU A 447 -4.84 4.50 -29.18
N ALA A 448 -6.03 4.21 -29.73
CA ALA A 448 -6.40 2.87 -30.18
C ALA A 448 -5.44 2.35 -31.26
N LYS A 449 -5.10 3.20 -32.23
CA LYS A 449 -4.11 2.92 -33.26
C LYS A 449 -2.71 2.73 -32.68
N GLY A 450 -2.29 3.56 -31.71
CA GLY A 450 -1.00 3.40 -31.03
C GLY A 450 -0.85 2.02 -30.38
N VAL A 451 -1.87 1.57 -29.65
CA VAL A 451 -1.90 0.22 -29.07
C VAL A 451 -1.90 -0.87 -30.14
N GLN A 452 -2.65 -0.71 -31.23
CA GLN A 452 -2.62 -1.65 -32.35
C GLN A 452 -1.22 -1.78 -32.94
N GLU A 453 -0.57 -0.66 -33.27
CA GLU A 453 0.77 -0.68 -33.85
C GLU A 453 1.81 -1.30 -32.91
N ASN A 454 1.70 -1.11 -31.59
CA ASN A 454 2.60 -1.71 -30.63
C ASN A 454 2.31 -3.20 -30.41
N ARG A 455 1.03 -3.60 -30.34
CA ARG A 455 0.61 -5.01 -30.26
C ARG A 455 1.17 -5.81 -31.44
N ASP A 456 1.01 -5.27 -32.65
CA ASP A 456 1.42 -5.95 -33.88
C ASP A 456 2.97 -6.04 -33.98
N LYS A 457 3.71 -5.07 -33.41
CA LYS A 457 5.18 -5.15 -33.24
C LYS A 457 5.62 -6.19 -32.19
N TRP A 458 4.90 -6.31 -31.06
CA TRP A 458 5.17 -7.35 -30.05
C TRP A 458 4.89 -8.76 -30.59
N TRP A 459 3.84 -8.93 -31.39
CA TRP A 459 3.58 -10.18 -32.12
C TRP A 459 4.76 -10.54 -33.03
N HIS A 460 5.26 -9.58 -33.83
CA HIS A 460 6.40 -9.83 -34.70
C HIS A 460 7.69 -10.21 -33.95
N LEU A 461 7.97 -9.59 -32.79
CA LEU A 461 9.09 -10.01 -31.92
C LEU A 461 8.92 -11.44 -31.39
N TYR A 462 7.69 -11.83 -31.03
CA TYR A 462 7.37 -13.20 -30.62
C TYR A 462 7.60 -14.20 -31.75
N GLU A 463 7.12 -13.92 -32.97
CA GLU A 463 7.36 -14.76 -34.16
C GLU A 463 8.85 -14.96 -34.42
N LEU A 464 9.63 -13.87 -34.47
CA LEU A 464 11.08 -13.92 -34.70
C LEU A 464 11.81 -14.78 -33.66
N SER A 465 11.39 -14.72 -32.39
CA SER A 465 11.98 -15.54 -31.32
C SER A 465 11.72 -17.04 -31.52
N ASN A 466 10.52 -17.41 -31.98
CA ASN A 466 10.16 -18.80 -32.25
C ASN A 466 10.83 -19.35 -33.51
N THR A 467 10.88 -18.59 -34.61
CA THR A 467 11.58 -19.01 -35.84
C THR A 467 13.07 -19.21 -35.57
N SER A 468 13.69 -18.35 -34.75
CA SER A 468 15.09 -18.48 -34.35
C SER A 468 15.34 -19.73 -33.51
N ASN A 469 14.41 -20.12 -32.63
CA ASN A 469 14.50 -21.36 -31.87
C ASN A 469 14.33 -22.60 -32.76
N ASN A 470 13.41 -22.59 -33.72
CA ASN A 470 13.19 -23.72 -34.62
C ASN A 470 14.41 -24.00 -35.53
N ASN A 471 15.01 -22.96 -36.12
CA ASN A 471 16.18 -23.10 -37.00
C ASN A 471 17.39 -23.74 -36.28
N ASN A 472 17.55 -23.52 -34.96
CA ASN A 472 18.60 -24.16 -34.17
C ASN A 472 18.42 -25.69 -34.03
N TYR A 473 17.18 -26.21 -34.09
CA TYR A 473 16.96 -27.67 -34.10
C TYR A 473 17.36 -28.29 -35.44
N ASP A 474 17.12 -27.60 -36.56
CA ASP A 474 17.48 -28.08 -37.89
C ASP A 474 19.01 -28.13 -38.09
N GLU A 475 19.76 -27.10 -37.66
CA GLU A 475 21.25 -27.14 -37.75
C GLU A 475 21.88 -28.23 -36.87
N ILE A 476 21.29 -28.53 -35.71
CA ILE A 476 21.71 -29.66 -34.86
C ILE A 476 21.42 -30.99 -35.56
N SER A 477 20.31 -31.11 -36.30
CA SER A 477 20.01 -32.31 -37.09
C SER A 477 21.07 -32.53 -38.20
N CYS A 478 21.43 -31.47 -38.94
CA CYS A 478 22.37 -31.55 -40.06
C CYS A 478 23.80 -31.93 -39.61
N ASN A 479 24.26 -31.41 -38.46
CA ASN A 479 25.60 -31.70 -37.95
C ASN A 479 25.76 -33.11 -37.34
N SER A 480 24.67 -33.85 -37.12
CA SER A 480 24.73 -35.24 -36.61
C SER A 480 25.20 -36.28 -37.65
N SER A 481 25.09 -35.97 -38.94
CA SER A 481 25.19 -36.95 -40.04
C SER A 481 26.60 -37.24 -40.56
N ASN A 482 27.66 -36.70 -39.95
CA ASN A 482 29.02 -36.70 -40.53
C ASN A 482 30.10 -37.37 -39.65
N ASN A 483 29.75 -38.40 -38.85
CA ASN A 483 30.77 -39.12 -38.07
C ASN A 483 30.47 -40.60 -37.77
N SER A 484 30.28 -41.42 -38.81
CA SER A 484 30.22 -42.89 -38.68
C SER A 484 30.80 -43.61 -39.91
N ASN A 485 32.10 -43.92 -39.87
CA ASN A 485 32.70 -44.77 -40.90
C ASN A 485 33.92 -45.58 -40.42
N LYS A 486 33.66 -46.67 -39.67
CA LYS A 486 34.50 -47.89 -39.67
C LYS A 486 33.88 -49.06 -38.88
N ASN A 487 33.96 -50.23 -39.53
CA ASN A 487 34.04 -51.61 -39.00
C ASN A 487 32.75 -52.36 -38.57
N ASP A 488 32.86 -53.69 -38.78
CA ASP A 488 32.13 -54.85 -38.23
C ASP A 488 30.60 -54.92 -38.46
N VAL A 489 29.99 -55.74 -39.36
CA VAL A 489 30.18 -57.14 -39.88
C VAL A 489 29.41 -58.20 -39.06
N ILE A 490 28.77 -59.17 -39.77
CA ILE A 490 28.06 -60.41 -39.35
C ILE A 490 26.50 -60.37 -39.21
N SER A 491 25.80 -61.05 -40.16
CA SER A 491 24.52 -61.82 -40.07
C SER A 491 23.21 -61.19 -39.50
N SER A 492 21.97 -61.58 -39.84
CA SER A 492 21.37 -62.51 -40.84
C SER A 492 19.83 -62.38 -40.83
N HIS A 493 19.14 -62.93 -41.84
CA HIS A 493 17.66 -63.10 -41.96
C HIS A 493 16.87 -61.78 -42.15
N SER A 494 16.16 -61.56 -43.28
CA SER A 494 14.89 -62.17 -43.74
C SER A 494 13.73 -61.88 -42.79
N ASP A 495 12.62 -61.27 -43.22
CA ASP A 495 11.76 -61.73 -44.33
C ASP A 495 11.22 -60.66 -45.31
N GLN A 496 10.40 -61.12 -46.27
CA GLN A 496 9.80 -60.37 -47.36
C GLN A 496 8.33 -59.99 -47.09
N THR A 497 7.89 -58.84 -47.61
CA THR A 497 6.55 -58.54 -48.18
C THR A 497 6.59 -57.06 -48.63
N SER A 498 6.59 -56.71 -49.93
CA SER A 498 5.43 -56.62 -50.85
C SER A 498 4.29 -55.75 -50.29
N CYS A 499 3.80 -54.69 -50.96
CA CYS A 499 3.90 -54.36 -52.38
C CYS A 499 3.75 -52.84 -52.64
N ASN A 500 4.35 -52.37 -53.74
CA ASN A 500 3.71 -51.73 -54.90
C ASN A 500 2.28 -51.13 -54.69
N ASN A 501 1.90 -49.98 -55.28
CA ASN A 501 2.41 -49.42 -56.53
C ASN A 501 1.96 -47.97 -56.80
N LYS A 502 2.69 -47.30 -57.72
CA LYS A 502 2.31 -46.11 -58.53
C LYS A 502 2.19 -44.75 -57.84
N ASP A 503 2.47 -43.59 -58.46
CA ASP A 503 3.24 -43.13 -59.65
C ASP A 503 2.47 -41.98 -60.36
N VAL A 504 3.22 -41.06 -60.97
CA VAL A 504 2.79 -40.10 -62.02
C VAL A 504 1.86 -38.94 -61.61
N ILE A 505 1.96 -37.69 -62.13
CA ILE A 505 3.08 -36.75 -62.44
C ILE A 505 2.45 -35.51 -63.13
N SER A 506 2.88 -34.28 -62.78
CA SER A 506 2.70 -33.02 -63.56
C SER A 506 1.24 -32.51 -63.81
N SER A 507 0.97 -31.29 -64.31
CA SER A 507 1.57 -29.95 -64.08
C SER A 507 0.75 -28.84 -64.79
N ASN A 508 0.68 -27.64 -64.17
CA ASN A 508 0.55 -26.31 -64.78
C ASN A 508 -0.70 -25.91 -65.61
N SER A 509 -0.98 -24.59 -65.58
CA SER A 509 -1.90 -23.78 -66.40
C SER A 509 -3.40 -24.08 -66.26
N ASP A 510 -4.28 -23.06 -66.30
CA ASP A 510 -4.05 -21.61 -66.50
C ASP A 510 -4.13 -20.78 -65.20
#